data_AF-A0A7C7EBD1-F1
#
_entry.id   AF-A0A7C7EBD1-F1
#
_cell.length_a   1.000
_cell.length_b   1.000
_cell.length_c   1.000
_cell.angle_alpha   90.00
_cell.angle_beta   90.00
_cell.angle_gamma   90.00
#
_symmetry.space_group_name_H-M   'P 1'
#
loop_
_entity.id
_entity.type
_entity.pdbx_description
1 polymer ?
#
loop_
_entity_poly.entity_id
_entity_poly.type
_entity_poly.pdbx_seq_one_letter_code
_entity_poly.pdbx_strand_id
1 'polypeptide(L)'
;ARIPHFYSSFYVYKYATGFSAAIAISKNILENGMPAVENYKEFLSSGSSDYPLELLKKVGVDLTRPKPIEEALNVFEKLLDEYEALI
;
A
#
# COMPACT_ATOMS: atom_id res chain seq x y z
N ALA A 1 -6.67 -27.78 -10.79
CA ALA A 1 -6.63 -26.38 -11.28
C ALA A 1 -5.26 -25.77 -10.98
N ARG A 2 -4.80 -24.81 -11.79
CA ARG A 2 -3.42 -24.27 -11.73
C ARG A 2 -3.25 -23.01 -10.87
N ILE A 3 -4.35 -22.41 -10.40
CA ILE A 3 -4.35 -21.17 -9.61
C ILE A 3 -5.12 -21.42 -8.29
N PRO A 4 -4.44 -21.77 -7.18
CA PRO A 4 -5.08 -22.10 -5.91
C PRO A 4 -5.93 -20.95 -5.32
N HIS A 5 -5.56 -19.70 -5.57
CA HIS A 5 -6.27 -18.53 -5.06
C HIS A 5 -7.71 -18.38 -5.59
N PHE A 6 -8.09 -19.09 -6.66
CA PHE A 6 -9.46 -19.07 -7.17
C PHE A 6 -10.43 -19.92 -6.35
N TYR A 7 -9.92 -20.74 -5.41
CA TYR A 7 -10.75 -21.42 -4.42
C TYR A 7 -11.06 -20.53 -3.20
N SER A 8 -10.51 -19.32 -3.15
CA SER A 8 -10.84 -18.29 -2.18
C SER A 8 -11.51 -17.12 -2.90
N SER A 9 -12.83 -17.07 -2.84
CA SER A 9 -13.65 -16.07 -3.53
C SER A 9 -13.18 -14.64 -3.20
N PHE A 10 -12.96 -13.84 -4.26
CA PHE A 10 -12.58 -12.42 -4.16
C PHE A 10 -11.34 -12.16 -3.29
N TYR A 11 -10.37 -13.08 -3.25
CA TYR A 11 -9.15 -12.87 -2.46
C TYR A 11 -8.08 -12.04 -3.18
N VAL A 12 -7.90 -12.29 -4.49
CA VAL A 12 -6.73 -11.83 -5.24
C VAL A 12 -6.57 -10.32 -5.35
N TYR A 13 -7.67 -9.54 -5.33
CA TYR A 13 -7.60 -8.08 -5.42
C TYR A 13 -6.86 -7.46 -4.22
N LYS A 14 -6.86 -8.16 -3.07
CA LYS A 14 -6.21 -7.71 -1.84
C LYS A 14 -4.69 -7.56 -2.03
N TYR A 15 -4.08 -8.31 -2.94
CA TYR A 15 -2.67 -8.15 -3.27
C TYR A 15 -2.39 -6.79 -3.90
N ALA A 16 -3.19 -6.39 -4.89
CA ALA A 16 -3.03 -5.10 -5.55
C ALA A 16 -3.26 -3.95 -4.57
N THR A 17 -4.36 -3.98 -3.82
CA THR A 17 -4.66 -2.91 -2.84
C THR A 17 -3.65 -2.88 -1.69
N GLY A 18 -3.15 -4.04 -1.25
CA GLY A 18 -2.11 -4.14 -0.21
C GLY A 18 -0.78 -3.58 -0.67
N PHE A 19 -0.39 -3.83 -1.93
CA PHE A 19 0.84 -3.29 -2.51
C PHE A 19 0.78 -1.77 -2.65
N SER A 20 -0.35 -1.24 -3.15
CA SER A 20 -0.55 0.21 -3.23
C SER A 20 -0.53 0.88 -1.86
N ALA A 21 -1.16 0.27 -0.85
CA ALA A 21 -1.08 0.76 0.52
C ALA A 21 0.36 0.77 1.06
N ALA A 22 1.14 -0.30 0.79
CA ALA A 22 2.53 -0.39 1.21
C ALA A 22 3.40 0.71 0.59
N ILE A 23 3.22 1.01 -0.70
CA ILE A 23 3.94 2.13 -1.36
C ILE A 23 3.58 3.46 -0.71
N ALA A 24 2.29 3.74 -0.49
CA ALA A 24 1.84 4.99 0.13
C ALA A 24 2.39 5.17 1.54
N ILE A 25 2.36 4.11 2.37
CA ILE A 25 2.92 4.12 3.72
C ILE A 25 4.45 4.33 3.69
N SER A 26 5.15 3.61 2.80
CA SER A 26 6.60 3.74 2.66
C SER A 26 7.02 5.16 2.24
N LYS A 27 6.32 5.75 1.26
CA LYS A 27 6.52 7.13 0.83
C LYS A 27 6.30 8.11 1.99
N ASN A 28 5.21 7.94 2.74
CA ASN A 28 4.93 8.78 3.91
C ASN A 28 6.04 8.71 4.96
N ILE A 29 6.59 7.51 5.23
CA ILE A 29 7.73 7.33 6.15
C ILE A 29 8.98 8.07 5.64
N LEU A 30 9.29 7.96 4.35
CA LEU A 30 10.47 8.59 3.75
C LEU A 30 10.36 10.12 3.74
N GLU A 31 9.16 10.67 3.51
CA GLU A 31 8.90 12.11 3.42
C GLU A 31 8.74 12.77 4.80
N ASN A 32 8.03 12.11 5.72
CA ASN A 32 7.62 12.71 6.99
C ASN A 32 8.38 12.17 8.22
N GLY A 33 9.25 11.17 8.06
CA GLY A 33 10.18 10.73 9.09
C GLY A 33 9.51 10.18 10.35
N MET A 34 10.04 10.54 11.53
CA MET A 34 9.67 9.93 12.82
C MET A 34 8.15 9.96 13.12
N PRO A 35 7.40 11.06 12.89
CA PRO A 35 5.95 11.05 13.03
C PRO A 35 5.24 9.94 12.24
N ALA A 36 5.63 9.71 10.98
CA ALA A 36 5.03 8.66 10.16
C ALA A 36 5.45 7.25 10.61
N VAL A 37 6.67 7.10 11.14
CA VAL A 37 7.14 5.85 11.75
C VAL A 37 6.31 5.47 12.97
N GLU A 38 6.02 6.43 13.86
CA GLU A 38 5.20 6.18 15.04
C GLU A 38 3.77 5.79 14.67
N ASN A 39 3.14 6.47 13.70
CA ASN A 39 1.83 6.08 13.18
C ASN A 39 1.84 4.67 12.59
N TYR A 40 2.91 4.29 11.88
CA TYR A 40 3.05 2.94 11.34
C TYR A 40 3.22 1.88 12.45
N LYS A 41 3.99 2.16 13.50
CA LYS A 41 4.10 1.28 14.67
C LYS A 41 2.77 1.09 15.39
N GLU A 42 1.98 2.15 15.53
CA GLU A 42 0.64 2.07 16.09
C GLU A 42 -0.27 1.18 15.23
N PHE A 43 -0.25 1.38 13.91
CA PHE A 43 -0.96 0.51 12.96
C PHE A 43 -0.56 -0.95 13.09
N LEU A 44 0.74 -1.27 13.15
CA LEU A 44 1.21 -2.65 13.35
C LEU A 44 0.72 -3.24 14.69
N SER A 45 0.77 -2.44 15.75
CA SER A 45 0.34 -2.84 17.10
C SER A 45 -1.17 -3.05 17.20
N SER A 46 -1.95 -2.43 16.30
CA SER A 46 -3.41 -2.52 16.29
C SER A 46 -3.94 -3.89 15.83
N GLY A 47 -3.12 -4.72 15.16
CA GLY A 47 -3.54 -6.04 14.69
C GLY A 47 -4.84 -5.99 13.88
N SER A 48 -5.80 -6.85 14.22
CA SER A 48 -7.15 -6.87 13.62
C SER A 48 -8.21 -6.24 14.53
N SER A 49 -7.84 -5.20 15.27
CA SER A 49 -8.74 -4.55 16.24
C SER A 49 -9.90 -3.78 15.61
N ASP A 50 -9.82 -3.44 14.32
CA ASP A 50 -10.84 -2.67 13.59
C ASP A 50 -10.89 -3.08 12.10
N TYR A 51 -11.81 -2.49 11.36
CA TYR A 51 -11.94 -2.68 9.91
C TYR A 51 -10.65 -2.26 9.18
N PRO A 52 -10.15 -3.06 8.22
CA PRO A 52 -8.90 -2.76 7.53
C PRO A 52 -8.84 -1.37 6.88
N LEU A 53 -9.97 -0.87 6.37
CA LEU A 53 -10.05 0.48 5.80
C LEU A 53 -9.88 1.58 6.86
N GLU A 54 -10.41 1.38 8.07
CA GLU A 54 -10.24 2.34 9.16
C GLU A 54 -8.83 2.31 9.74
N LEU A 55 -8.22 1.13 9.83
CA LEU A 55 -6.82 0.99 10.23
C LEU A 55 -5.87 1.66 9.23
N LEU A 56 -6.10 1.49 7.92
CA LEU A 56 -5.28 2.11 6.88
C LEU A 56 -5.38 3.64 6.87
N LYS A 57 -6.55 4.21 7.18
CA LYS A 57 -6.71 5.67 7.29
C LYS A 57 -5.81 6.28 8.38
N LYS A 58 -5.55 5.55 9.47
CA LYS A 58 -4.65 6.01 10.56
C LYS A 58 -3.20 6.21 10.09
N VAL A 59 -2.79 5.52 9.03
CA VAL A 59 -1.47 5.67 8.39
C VAL A 59 -1.54 6.43 7.06
N GLY A 60 -2.62 7.18 6.85
CA GLY A 60 -2.78 8.08 5.70
C GLY A 60 -3.23 7.39 4.40
N VAL A 61 -3.70 6.15 4.46
CA VAL A 61 -4.15 5.41 3.27
C VAL A 61 -5.68 5.29 3.24
N ASP A 62 -6.31 5.91 2.25
CA ASP A 62 -7.75 5.78 1.99
C ASP A 62 -8.00 5.05 0.66
N LEU A 63 -8.27 3.74 0.74
CA LEU A 63 -8.56 2.89 -0.42
C LEU A 63 -9.99 3.08 -0.99
N THR A 64 -10.79 3.99 -0.43
CA THR A 64 -12.05 4.43 -1.07
C THR A 64 -11.82 5.49 -2.14
N ARG A 65 -10.57 5.98 -2.26
CA ARG A 65 -10.12 6.96 -3.25
C ARG A 65 -9.15 6.30 -4.24
N PRO A 66 -9.03 6.83 -5.47
CA PRO A 66 -8.08 6.30 -6.45
C PRO A 66 -6.62 6.61 -6.10
N LYS A 67 -6.39 7.65 -5.29
CA LYS A 67 -5.06 8.20 -4.99
C LYS A 67 -3.99 7.15 -4.61
N PRO A 68 -4.22 6.18 -3.71
CA PRO A 68 -3.19 5.20 -3.36
C PRO A 68 -2.76 4.32 -4.54
N ILE A 69 -3.67 4.04 -5.48
CA ILE A 69 -3.39 3.28 -6.69
C ILE A 69 -2.59 4.14 -7.67
N GLU A 70 -3.01 5.38 -7.89
CA GLU A 70 -2.31 6.33 -8.77
C GLU A 70 -0.89 6.60 -8.28
N GLU A 71 -0.68 6.80 -6.98
CA GLU A 71 0.65 6.99 -6.40
C GLU A 71 1.55 5.76 -6.60
N ALA A 72 1.00 4.55 -6.48
CA ALA A 72 1.75 3.33 -6.75
C ALA A 72 2.17 3.21 -8.23
N LEU A 73 1.27 3.56 -9.15
CA LEU A 73 1.57 3.58 -10.59
C LEU A 73 2.62 4.64 -10.93
N ASN A 74 2.56 5.82 -10.32
CA ASN A 74 3.56 6.87 -10.51
C ASN A 74 4.95 6.45 -10.01
N VAL A 75 5.03 5.67 -8.93
CA VAL A 75 6.32 5.10 -8.48
C VAL A 75 6.85 4.10 -9.50
N PHE A 76 5.99 3.25 -10.05
CA PHE A 76 6.38 2.31 -11.10
C PHE A 76 6.88 3.03 -12.36
N GLU A 77 6.16 4.05 -12.83
CA GLU A 77 6.55 4.87 -13.98
C GLU A 77 7.93 5.48 -13.78
N LYS A 78 8.19 6.12 -12.63
CA LYS A 78 9.50 6.70 -12.32
C LYS A 78 10.63 5.68 -12.33
N LEU A 79 10.40 4.50 -11.74
CA LEU A 79 11.41 3.43 -11.73
C LEU A 79 11.68 2.88 -13.13
N LEU A 80 10.66 2.86 -13.99
CA LEU A 80 10.80 2.49 -15.40
C LEU A 80 11.62 3.55 -16.15
N ASP A 81 11.30 4.83 -16.00
CA ASP A 81 12.06 5.93 -16.62
C ASP A 81 13.53 5.93 -16.19
N GLU A 82 13.79 5.72 -14.88
CA GLU A 82 15.14 5.59 -14.34
C GLU A 82 15.89 4.41 -14.96
N TYR A 83 15.21 3.27 -15.14
CA TYR A 83 15.80 2.10 -15.79
C TYR A 83 16.10 2.34 -17.27
N GLU A 84 15.20 2.98 -18.01
CA GLU A 84 15.39 3.32 -19.43
C GLU A 84 16.59 4.26 -19.63
N ALA A 85 16.82 5.19 -18.71
CA ALA A 85 17.96 6.11 -18.77
C ALA A 85 19.32 5.44 -18.50
N LEU A 86 19.34 4.21 -17.98
CA LEU A 86 20.56 3.43 -17.72
C LEU A 86 20.99 2.56 -18.92
N ILE A 87 20.13 2.41 -19.93
CA ILE A 87 20.36 1.62 -21.15
C ILE A 87 20.81 2.54 -22.29
#